data_AF-A3A307-F1
#
_entry.id   AF-A3A307-F1
#
_cell.length_a   1.000
_cell.length_b   1.000
_cell.length_c   1.000
_cell.angle_alpha   90.00
_cell.angle_beta   90.00
_cell.angle_gamma   90.00
#
_symmetry.space_group_name_H-M   'P 1'
#
loop_
_entity.id
_entity.type
_entity.pdbx_description
1 polymer ?
#
loop_
_entity_poly.entity_id
_entity_poly.type
_entity_poly.pdbx_seq_one_letter_code
_entity_poly.pdbx_strand_id
1 'polypeptide(L)'
;MSVRRFVHLVLEEFAPRRSNYTLRNIDMDRFFLPRPSPVPSAAAAADAVEYGSLPCPAMTFYPPSSSLSGNQNMEFFLLGGNHNMVVAADQSCRTVLYDPGEHAVRTMPALPYQVTLPATSVTVGDDLYILDVDDGGSFHGLIYEDGLNEDWRCCALPPPPLSDFEVDSYAVIGGTDIWLSTHDNGGIYCFDTVRHAWSTVATRWTLPFVGLAEYCHEHGLWFGLSHSTRDRRKRSLVLSALDLDGGELPLLRSFPMEFTPPDALNLVSSDLVNLGSGKFCIARFFRTDEDHRDGEELFAVLTAVEVERCDDDEDDAGGGANGGGLRMLKHRSEMYKLTSEMMYWVL
;
A
#
# COMPACT_ATOMS: atom_id res chain seq x y z
N MET A 1 12.12 10.17 -11.71
CA MET A 1 11.01 9.83 -10.81
C MET A 1 9.97 9.11 -11.64
N SER A 2 9.65 7.87 -11.29
CA SER A 2 8.64 7.09 -12.00
C SER A 2 7.26 7.60 -11.60
N VAL A 3 6.46 8.01 -12.58
CA VAL A 3 5.05 8.37 -12.35
C VAL A 3 4.23 7.11 -12.61
N ARG A 4 3.50 6.68 -11.60
CA ARG A 4 2.72 5.47 -11.66
C ARG A 4 1.29 5.80 -12.10
N ARG A 5 0.93 5.30 -13.28
CA ARG A 5 -0.40 5.50 -13.87
C ARG A 5 -1.45 4.53 -13.35
N PHE A 6 -1.06 3.28 -13.09
CA PHE A 6 -2.00 2.21 -12.76
C PHE A 6 -1.86 1.77 -11.31
N VAL A 7 -2.99 1.60 -10.63
CA VAL A 7 -3.09 0.80 -9.40
C VAL A 7 -3.56 -0.60 -9.78
N HIS A 8 -2.91 -1.62 -9.23
CA HIS A 8 -3.22 -3.01 -9.54
C HIS A 8 -4.14 -3.59 -8.47
N LEU A 9 -5.34 -3.99 -8.89
CA LEU A 9 -6.28 -4.70 -8.02
C LEU A 9 -6.27 -6.18 -8.40
N VAL A 10 -5.80 -7.03 -7.48
CA VAL A 10 -5.89 -8.49 -7.64
C VAL A 10 -7.09 -8.99 -6.85
N LEU A 11 -7.93 -9.81 -7.49
CA LEU A 11 -9.13 -10.40 -6.89
C LEU A 11 -9.09 -11.92 -7.04
N GLU A 12 -9.35 -12.67 -5.96
CA GLU A 12 -9.58 -14.11 -6.05
C GLU A 12 -10.98 -14.40 -6.62
N GLU A 13 -11.09 -14.93 -7.82
CA GLU A 13 -12.34 -15.40 -8.40
C GLU A 13 -12.62 -16.86 -8.05
N PHE A 14 -13.55 -17.09 -7.12
CA PHE A 14 -14.04 -18.43 -6.79
C PHE A 14 -14.76 -19.08 -7.97
N ALA A 15 -14.31 -20.27 -8.35
CA ALA A 15 -15.02 -21.12 -9.29
C ALA A 15 -15.17 -22.55 -8.73
N PRO A 16 -16.26 -23.27 -9.07
CA PRO A 16 -16.56 -24.59 -8.47
C PRO A 16 -15.49 -25.67 -8.62
N ARG A 17 -14.52 -25.47 -9.53
CA ARG A 17 -13.45 -26.43 -9.81
C ARG A 17 -12.05 -25.96 -9.39
N ARG A 18 -11.79 -24.65 -9.45
CA ARG A 18 -10.47 -24.05 -9.20
C ARG A 18 -10.63 -22.53 -9.08
N SER A 19 -10.26 -21.96 -7.95
CA SER A 19 -10.13 -20.51 -7.82
C SER A 19 -9.07 -20.01 -8.81
N ASN A 20 -9.24 -18.79 -9.30
CA ASN A 20 -8.21 -18.10 -10.09
C ASN A 20 -8.08 -16.68 -9.56
N TYR A 21 -7.01 -15.98 -9.94
CA TYR A 21 -6.76 -14.62 -9.48
C TYR A 21 -6.72 -13.69 -10.68
N THR A 22 -7.56 -12.66 -10.70
CA THR A 22 -7.58 -11.67 -11.78
C THR A 22 -6.91 -10.38 -11.35
N LEU A 23 -5.89 -9.98 -12.12
CA LEU A 23 -5.24 -8.68 -12.00
C LEU A 23 -5.98 -7.69 -12.88
N ARG A 24 -6.43 -6.58 -12.30
CA ARG A 24 -7.14 -5.49 -12.99
C ARG A 24 -6.36 -4.20 -12.82
N ASN A 25 -6.08 -3.53 -13.94
CA ASN A 25 -5.36 -2.26 -13.94
C ASN A 25 -6.36 -1.10 -13.84
N ILE A 26 -6.33 -0.37 -12.73
CA ILE A 26 -7.13 0.84 -12.54
C ILE A 26 -6.29 2.02 -13.02
N ASP A 27 -6.72 2.65 -14.13
CA ASP A 27 -6.09 3.86 -14.66
C ASP A 27 -6.39 5.06 -13.74
N MET A 28 -5.40 5.50 -12.97
CA MET A 28 -5.58 6.57 -12.00
C MET A 28 -5.63 7.95 -12.65
N ASP A 29 -5.14 8.13 -13.88
CA ASP A 29 -5.15 9.42 -14.57
C ASP A 29 -6.57 9.97 -14.71
N ARG A 30 -7.56 9.10 -14.91
CA ARG A 30 -8.98 9.48 -15.06
C ARG A 30 -9.62 10.00 -13.76
N PHE A 31 -8.97 9.79 -12.61
CA PHE A 31 -9.46 10.26 -11.33
C PHE A 31 -8.99 11.68 -11.00
N PHE A 32 -7.90 12.14 -11.60
CA PHE A 32 -7.37 13.49 -11.41
C PHE A 32 -8.06 14.47 -12.35
N LEU A 33 -8.90 15.33 -11.78
CA LEU A 33 -9.67 16.31 -12.55
C LEU A 33 -8.80 17.54 -12.85
N PRO A 34 -9.01 18.21 -14.01
CA PRO A 34 -8.43 19.52 -14.26
C PRO A 34 -8.81 20.48 -13.14
N ARG A 35 -7.84 21.27 -12.67
CA ARG A 35 -8.07 22.22 -11.59
C ARG A 35 -9.26 23.13 -11.93
N PRO A 36 -10.19 23.36 -10.99
CA PRO A 36 -11.21 24.38 -11.17
C PRO A 36 -10.53 25.73 -11.43
N SER A 37 -10.90 26.39 -12.54
CA SER A 37 -10.62 27.81 -12.71
C SER A 37 -11.17 28.59 -11.50
N PRO A 38 -10.54 29.69 -11.03
CA PRO A 38 -10.96 30.45 -9.85
C PRO A 38 -12.29 31.22 -10.00
N VAL A 39 -13.25 30.65 -10.73
CA VAL A 39 -14.64 31.13 -10.80
C VAL A 39 -15.44 30.36 -9.75
N PRO A 40 -16.23 31.02 -8.89
CA PRO A 40 -17.02 30.36 -7.86
C PRO A 40 -18.15 29.58 -8.53
N SER A 41 -17.91 28.31 -8.83
CA SER A 41 -18.96 27.37 -9.22
C SER A 41 -19.42 26.62 -7.97
N ALA A 42 -20.74 26.58 -7.82
CA ALA A 42 -21.45 26.18 -6.61
C ALA A 42 -20.99 24.83 -6.04
N ALA A 43 -20.68 24.85 -4.76
CA ALA A 43 -20.51 23.67 -3.92
C ALA A 43 -21.85 22.91 -3.82
N ALA A 44 -22.06 21.91 -4.67
CA ALA A 44 -23.11 20.89 -4.50
C ALA A 44 -22.95 19.78 -5.56
N ALA A 45 -22.03 18.83 -5.34
CA ALA A 45 -22.06 17.48 -5.94
C ALA A 45 -20.86 16.57 -5.57
N ALA A 46 -19.84 17.04 -4.85
CA ALA A 46 -18.55 16.33 -4.73
C ALA A 46 -18.50 15.15 -3.74
N ASP A 47 -19.61 14.79 -3.10
CA ASP A 47 -19.66 13.75 -2.05
C ASP A 47 -20.38 12.46 -2.46
N ALA A 48 -21.04 12.43 -3.62
CA ALA A 48 -21.60 11.17 -4.12
C ALA A 48 -20.49 10.35 -4.76
N VAL A 49 -20.14 9.22 -4.16
CA VAL A 49 -19.23 8.26 -4.81
C VAL A 49 -19.97 7.61 -5.97
N GLU A 50 -19.35 7.66 -7.14
CA GLU A 50 -19.91 7.06 -8.34
C GLU A 50 -19.64 5.56 -8.35
N TYR A 51 -20.66 4.77 -8.66
CA TYR A 51 -20.50 3.34 -8.90
C TYR A 51 -19.83 3.11 -10.24
N GLY A 52 -18.60 2.60 -10.19
CA GLY A 52 -17.83 2.20 -11.36
C GLY A 52 -17.98 0.71 -11.65
N SER A 53 -17.80 0.35 -12.92
CA SER A 53 -17.58 -1.05 -13.31
C SER A 53 -16.09 -1.34 -13.25
N LEU A 54 -15.72 -2.47 -12.66
CA LEU A 54 -14.33 -2.94 -12.70
C LEU A 54 -13.87 -3.12 -14.16
N PRO A 55 -12.66 -2.67 -14.52
CA PRO A 55 -12.11 -2.93 -15.84
C PRO A 55 -11.90 -4.44 -16.04
N CYS A 56 -11.82 -4.86 -17.31
CA CYS A 56 -11.54 -6.26 -17.65
C CYS A 56 -10.20 -6.71 -17.03
N PRO A 57 -10.08 -7.99 -16.63
CA PRO A 57 -8.81 -8.56 -16.21
C PRO A 57 -7.71 -8.32 -17.26
N ALA A 58 -6.59 -7.75 -16.82
CA ALA A 58 -5.38 -7.60 -17.62
C ALA A 58 -4.56 -8.90 -17.65
N MET A 59 -4.61 -9.67 -16.56
CA MET A 59 -3.96 -10.98 -16.43
C MET A 59 -4.77 -11.88 -15.50
N THR A 60 -4.68 -13.20 -15.71
CA THR A 60 -5.27 -14.21 -14.82
C THR A 60 -4.21 -15.22 -14.38
N PHE A 61 -4.07 -15.41 -13.08
CA PHE A 61 -3.14 -16.35 -12.47
C PHE A 61 -3.90 -17.56 -11.95
N TYR A 62 -3.30 -18.73 -12.11
CA TYR A 62 -3.90 -19.99 -11.68
C TYR A 62 -3.00 -20.69 -10.66
N PRO A 63 -3.47 -20.90 -9.41
CA PRO A 63 -2.75 -21.68 -8.42
C PRO A 63 -2.66 -23.13 -8.91
N PRO A 64 -1.52 -23.82 -8.80
CA PRO A 64 -1.37 -25.24 -9.13
C PRO A 64 -2.54 -26.09 -8.64
N SER A 65 -2.91 -27.11 -9.43
CA SER A 65 -3.97 -28.03 -9.02
C SER A 65 -3.56 -28.80 -7.77
N SER A 66 -4.35 -28.69 -6.71
CA SER A 66 -4.20 -29.48 -5.49
C SER A 66 -5.34 -30.49 -5.39
N SER A 67 -5.01 -31.74 -5.02
CA SER A 67 -6.01 -32.76 -4.68
C SER A 67 -6.66 -32.52 -3.31
N LEU A 68 -6.08 -31.64 -2.49
CA LEU A 68 -6.61 -31.23 -1.20
C LEU A 68 -7.41 -29.94 -1.40
N SER A 69 -8.71 -30.00 -1.07
CA SER A 69 -9.60 -28.84 -1.10
C SER A 69 -9.09 -27.74 -0.15
N GLY A 70 -9.05 -26.49 -0.62
CA GLY A 70 -8.69 -25.33 0.20
C GLY A 70 -7.21 -24.96 0.24
N ASN A 71 -6.33 -25.63 -0.52
CA ASN A 71 -4.89 -25.33 -0.55
C ASN A 71 -4.44 -24.83 -1.95
N GLN A 72 -5.16 -23.86 -2.50
CA GLN A 72 -4.94 -23.30 -3.84
C GLN A 72 -4.75 -21.78 -3.77
N ASN A 73 -3.93 -21.33 -2.83
CA ASN A 73 -3.75 -19.91 -2.58
C ASN A 73 -2.54 -19.37 -3.36
N MET A 74 -2.65 -18.12 -3.81
CA MET A 74 -1.53 -17.37 -4.36
C MET A 74 -1.37 -16.05 -3.62
N GLU A 75 -0.12 -15.64 -3.45
CA GLU A 75 0.25 -14.33 -2.92
C GLU A 75 0.72 -13.40 -4.02
N PHE A 76 0.47 -12.10 -3.83
CA PHE A 76 0.84 -11.08 -4.79
C PHE A 76 1.59 -9.94 -4.09
N PHE A 77 2.72 -9.56 -4.66
CA PHE A 77 3.57 -8.48 -4.16
C PHE A 77 3.83 -7.48 -5.28
N LEU A 78 3.91 -6.21 -4.91
CA LEU A 78 4.41 -5.19 -5.83
C LEU A 78 5.93 -5.21 -5.79
N LEU A 79 6.55 -5.43 -6.95
CA LEU A 79 7.94 -5.05 -7.17
C LEU A 79 7.93 -3.59 -7.67
N GLY A 80 7.96 -2.70 -6.68
CA GLY A 80 7.74 -1.26 -6.81
C GLY A 80 8.91 -0.48 -7.40
N GLY A 81 8.94 0.83 -7.15
CA GLY A 81 9.97 1.72 -7.68
C GLY A 81 9.75 2.09 -9.15
N ASN A 82 10.72 1.76 -10.01
CA ASN A 82 10.66 2.11 -11.44
C ASN A 82 9.87 1.10 -12.29
N HIS A 83 9.53 -0.05 -11.72
CA HIS A 83 9.07 -1.19 -12.51
C HIS A 83 7.55 -1.39 -12.50
N ASN A 84 6.90 -1.10 -11.36
CA ASN A 84 5.46 -1.33 -11.19
C ASN A 84 5.03 -2.74 -11.66
N MET A 85 5.85 -3.74 -11.33
CA MET A 85 5.65 -5.13 -11.72
C MET A 85 5.00 -5.92 -10.58
N VAL A 86 4.34 -7.02 -10.94
CA VAL A 86 3.62 -7.87 -9.97
C VAL A 86 4.33 -9.21 -9.83
N VAL A 87 4.77 -9.55 -8.64
CA VAL A 87 5.27 -10.87 -8.29
C VAL A 87 4.11 -11.70 -7.78
N ALA A 88 3.85 -12.85 -8.39
CA ALA A 88 2.87 -13.81 -7.91
C ALA A 88 3.58 -15.06 -7.40
N ALA A 89 3.28 -15.48 -6.17
CA ALA A 89 3.82 -16.68 -5.55
C ALA A 89 2.71 -17.71 -5.33
N ASP A 90 2.93 -18.96 -5.73
CA ASP A 90 1.96 -20.05 -5.53
C ASP A 90 2.20 -20.82 -4.22
N GLN A 91 1.25 -21.68 -3.83
CA GLN A 91 1.38 -22.52 -2.65
C GLN A 91 2.51 -23.57 -2.72
N SER A 92 3.12 -23.78 -3.89
CA SER A 92 4.33 -24.60 -4.05
C SER A 92 5.60 -23.75 -4.01
N CYS A 93 5.50 -22.50 -3.54
CA CYS A 93 6.55 -21.50 -3.44
C CYS A 93 7.13 -21.06 -4.79
N ARG A 94 6.53 -21.45 -5.93
CA ARG A 94 7.00 -20.97 -7.24
C ARG A 94 6.53 -19.55 -7.46
N THR A 95 7.40 -18.75 -8.05
CA THR A 95 7.16 -17.34 -8.29
C THR A 95 7.23 -17.02 -9.78
N VAL A 96 6.37 -16.09 -10.19
CA VAL A 96 6.40 -15.48 -11.52
C VAL A 96 6.33 -13.98 -11.37
N LEU A 97 7.04 -13.28 -12.25
CA LEU A 97 6.99 -11.84 -12.38
C LEU A 97 6.16 -11.50 -13.61
N TYR A 98 5.13 -10.68 -13.43
CA TYR A 98 4.34 -10.11 -14.51
C TYR A 98 4.71 -8.63 -14.67
N ASP A 99 5.06 -8.26 -15.90
CA ASP A 99 5.27 -6.88 -16.32
C ASP A 99 4.00 -6.37 -17.03
N PRO A 100 3.23 -5.47 -16.40
CA PRO A 100 2.03 -4.90 -17.02
C PRO A 100 2.32 -4.01 -18.23
N GLY A 101 3.51 -3.42 -18.33
CA GLY A 101 3.92 -2.52 -19.41
C GLY A 101 4.29 -3.27 -20.68
N GLU A 102 5.04 -4.36 -20.54
CA GLU A 102 5.45 -5.23 -21.66
C GLU A 102 4.45 -6.37 -21.93
N HIS A 103 3.43 -6.53 -21.08
CA HIS A 103 2.52 -7.68 -21.09
C HIS A 103 3.27 -9.03 -21.12
N ALA A 104 4.38 -9.10 -20.38
CA ALA A 104 5.29 -10.22 -20.36
C ALA A 104 5.30 -10.92 -19.00
N VAL A 105 5.63 -12.21 -19.01
CA VAL A 105 5.83 -13.01 -17.80
C VAL A 105 7.24 -13.57 -17.80
N ARG A 106 7.90 -13.50 -16.65
CA ARG A 106 9.20 -14.13 -16.40
C ARG A 106 9.10 -15.03 -15.16
N THR A 107 9.80 -16.16 -15.17
CA THR A 107 9.95 -17.00 -13.99
C THR A 107 10.91 -16.35 -13.00
N MET A 108 10.60 -16.45 -11.71
CA MET A 108 11.44 -15.93 -10.63
C MET A 108 11.96 -17.09 -9.77
N PRO A 109 12.99 -16.87 -8.93
CA PRO A 109 13.42 -17.86 -7.94
C PRO A 109 12.28 -18.21 -6.99
N ALA A 110 12.08 -19.51 -6.79
CA ALA A 110 11.10 -19.99 -5.81
C ALA A 110 11.43 -19.47 -4.40
N LEU A 111 10.39 -19.14 -3.65
CA LEU A 111 10.52 -18.86 -2.22
C LEU A 111 10.88 -20.15 -1.48
N PRO A 112 11.61 -20.07 -0.35
CA PRO A 112 12.05 -21.26 0.37
C PRO A 112 10.94 -21.86 1.25
N TYR A 113 9.80 -21.19 1.35
CA TYR A 113 8.64 -21.57 2.15
C TYR A 113 7.36 -21.04 1.48
N GLN A 114 6.23 -21.61 1.88
CA GLN A 114 4.92 -21.13 1.46
C GLN A 114 4.57 -19.92 2.30
N VAL A 115 4.39 -18.77 1.65
CA VAL A 115 3.99 -17.54 2.33
C VAL A 115 2.59 -17.71 2.92
N THR A 116 2.46 -17.38 4.20
CA THR A 116 1.21 -17.32 4.95
C THR A 116 0.64 -15.90 4.97
N LEU A 117 -0.69 -15.81 4.97
CA LEU A 117 -1.41 -14.54 4.96
C LEU A 117 -1.75 -14.07 6.38
N PRO A 118 -1.57 -12.77 6.68
CA PRO A 118 -1.05 -11.70 5.81
C PRO A 118 0.48 -11.58 5.87
N ALA A 119 1.14 -11.48 4.71
CA ALA A 119 2.57 -11.21 4.63
C ALA A 119 2.86 -9.71 4.40
N THR A 120 3.89 -9.19 5.06
CA THR A 120 4.36 -7.82 4.86
C THR A 120 5.44 -7.82 3.78
N SER A 121 5.34 -6.92 2.79
CA SER A 121 6.36 -6.79 1.75
C SER A 121 6.69 -5.35 1.44
N VAL A 122 7.95 -5.09 1.08
CA VAL A 122 8.41 -3.75 0.71
C VAL A 122 9.51 -3.84 -0.34
N THR A 123 9.49 -2.92 -1.30
CA THR A 123 10.53 -2.80 -2.32
C THR A 123 11.57 -1.76 -1.91
N VAL A 124 12.86 -2.10 -2.06
CA VAL A 124 13.97 -1.16 -1.89
C VAL A 124 14.83 -1.21 -3.16
N GLY A 125 14.76 -0.17 -3.98
CA GLY A 125 15.38 -0.20 -5.31
C GLY A 125 14.71 -1.27 -6.19
N ASP A 126 15.48 -2.27 -6.61
CA ASP A 126 15.03 -3.40 -7.45
C ASP A 126 14.83 -4.69 -6.64
N ASP A 127 15.02 -4.62 -5.32
CA ASP A 127 14.90 -5.74 -4.40
C ASP A 127 13.52 -5.77 -3.74
N LEU A 128 12.98 -6.97 -3.52
CA LEU A 128 11.75 -7.18 -2.77
C LEU A 128 12.05 -7.90 -1.45
N TYR A 129 11.67 -7.28 -0.33
CA TYR A 129 11.78 -7.84 1.00
C TYR A 129 10.41 -8.32 1.47
N ILE A 130 10.35 -9.55 1.96
CA ILE A 130 9.11 -10.21 2.42
C ILE A 130 9.34 -10.68 3.85
N LEU A 131 8.52 -10.19 4.76
CA LEU A 131 8.46 -10.61 6.16
C LEU A 131 7.18 -11.39 6.37
N ASP A 132 7.34 -12.68 6.63
CA ASP A 132 6.26 -13.56 7.03
C ASP A 132 6.31 -13.79 8.54
N VAL A 133 5.24 -13.36 9.17
CA VAL A 133 5.07 -13.25 10.61
C VAL A 133 4.63 -14.58 11.21
N ASP A 134 3.80 -15.33 10.49
CA ASP A 134 3.16 -16.55 11.00
C ASP A 134 4.11 -17.75 10.98
N ASP A 135 5.11 -17.75 10.08
CA ASP A 135 6.18 -18.75 10.02
C ASP A 135 7.34 -18.45 11.02
N GLY A 136 7.01 -17.93 12.20
CA GLY A 136 8.00 -17.63 13.25
C GLY A 136 8.96 -16.47 12.90
N GLY A 137 8.52 -15.54 12.05
CA GLY A 137 9.29 -14.36 11.66
C GLY A 137 10.25 -14.57 10.48
N SER A 138 9.96 -15.51 9.60
CA SER A 138 10.72 -15.76 8.36
C SER A 138 10.88 -14.48 7.53
N PHE A 139 12.11 -14.01 7.37
CA PHE A 139 12.44 -12.80 6.61
C PHE A 139 13.32 -13.13 5.41
N HIS A 140 12.86 -12.76 4.21
CA HIS A 140 13.52 -13.12 2.96
C HIS A 140 13.58 -11.94 1.99
N GLY A 141 14.64 -11.90 1.20
CA GLY A 141 14.81 -10.94 0.11
C GLY A 141 14.89 -11.65 -1.23
N LEU A 142 14.14 -11.17 -2.22
CA LEU A 142 14.45 -11.36 -3.64
C LEU A 142 15.36 -10.20 -4.04
N ILE A 143 16.66 -10.47 -4.08
CA ILE A 143 17.71 -9.46 -4.29
C ILE A 143 18.14 -9.49 -5.76
N TYR A 144 18.06 -8.36 -6.44
CA TYR A 144 18.48 -8.23 -7.82
C TYR A 144 20.01 -8.22 -7.94
N GLU A 145 20.56 -9.04 -8.83
CA GLU A 145 21.98 -9.09 -9.11
C GLU A 145 22.29 -8.64 -10.53
N ASP A 146 22.98 -7.51 -10.68
CA ASP A 146 23.51 -7.00 -11.95
C ASP A 146 24.85 -7.68 -12.29
N GLY A 147 24.79 -9.02 -12.42
CA GLY A 147 25.94 -9.89 -12.66
C GLY A 147 26.11 -10.31 -14.13
N LEU A 148 26.64 -11.51 -14.35
CA LEU A 148 26.71 -12.11 -15.70
C LEU A 148 25.33 -12.49 -16.25
N ASN A 149 24.40 -12.80 -15.34
CA ASN A 149 22.98 -13.00 -15.63
C ASN A 149 22.23 -12.02 -14.74
N GLU A 150 21.52 -11.08 -15.35
CA GLU A 150 20.61 -10.15 -14.68
C GLU A 150 19.37 -10.91 -14.19
N ASP A 151 19.35 -11.26 -12.90
CA ASP A 151 18.22 -11.96 -12.28
C ASP A 151 18.15 -11.70 -10.77
N TRP A 152 17.03 -12.07 -10.16
CA TRP A 152 16.88 -12.06 -8.71
C TRP A 152 17.47 -13.34 -8.13
N ARG A 153 18.00 -13.24 -6.92
CA ARG A 153 18.28 -14.39 -6.06
C ARG A 153 17.41 -14.32 -4.82
N CYS A 154 16.90 -15.46 -4.37
CA CYS A 154 16.26 -15.54 -3.07
C CYS A 154 17.31 -15.71 -1.97
N CYS A 155 17.24 -14.87 -0.94
CA CYS A 155 18.14 -14.85 0.20
C CYS A 155 17.34 -14.90 1.50
N ALA A 156 17.67 -15.85 2.39
CA ALA A 156 17.22 -15.80 3.77
C ALA A 156 17.97 -14.69 4.51
N LEU A 157 17.22 -13.84 5.21
CA LEU A 157 17.72 -12.69 5.95
C LEU A 157 17.52 -12.95 7.44
N PRO A 158 18.30 -12.30 8.34
CA PRO A 158 18.07 -12.48 9.76
C PRO A 158 16.67 -11.97 10.13
N PRO A 159 15.90 -12.72 10.93
CA PRO A 159 14.58 -12.27 11.36
C PRO A 159 14.70 -11.02 12.26
N PRO A 160 13.68 -10.16 12.29
CA PRO A 160 13.68 -9.01 13.17
C PRO A 160 13.70 -9.46 14.64
N PRO A 161 14.34 -8.71 15.55
CA PRO A 161 14.46 -9.07 16.96
C PRO A 161 13.15 -8.75 17.73
N LEU A 162 12.04 -9.36 17.28
CA LEU A 162 10.69 -9.15 17.80
C LEU A 162 10.27 -10.34 18.67
N SER A 163 9.52 -10.05 19.74
CA SER A 163 8.83 -11.07 20.53
C SER A 163 7.50 -11.47 19.89
N ASP A 164 6.81 -10.48 19.33
CA ASP A 164 5.52 -10.58 18.68
C ASP A 164 5.66 -10.00 17.27
N PHE A 165 5.30 -10.79 16.28
CA PHE A 165 5.60 -10.50 14.88
C PHE A 165 4.51 -9.63 14.21
N GLU A 166 3.50 -9.13 14.93
CA GLU A 166 2.47 -8.26 14.35
C GLU A 166 3.07 -6.89 13.98
N VAL A 167 3.25 -6.69 12.67
CA VAL A 167 3.77 -5.45 12.10
C VAL A 167 2.66 -4.41 12.00
N ASP A 168 2.83 -3.30 12.70
CA ASP A 168 1.88 -2.18 12.63
C ASP A 168 2.18 -1.29 11.42
N SER A 169 3.45 -0.94 11.23
CA SER A 169 3.87 -0.07 10.15
C SER A 169 5.34 -0.22 9.81
N TYR A 170 5.65 0.16 8.58
CA TYR A 170 7.00 0.08 8.03
C TYR A 170 7.23 1.15 6.97
N ALA A 171 8.49 1.50 6.75
CA ALA A 171 8.89 2.52 5.80
C ALA A 171 10.30 2.27 5.29
N VAL A 172 10.59 2.69 4.06
CA VAL A 172 11.97 2.73 3.53
C VAL A 172 12.55 4.11 3.77
N ILE A 173 13.68 4.18 4.47
CA ILE A 173 14.41 5.39 4.83
C ILE A 173 15.75 5.42 4.09
N GLY A 174 16.11 6.59 3.54
CA GLY A 174 17.38 6.76 2.82
C GLY A 174 17.57 5.89 1.57
N GLY A 175 16.56 5.10 1.17
CA GLY A 175 16.66 4.13 0.08
C GLY A 175 17.47 2.87 0.42
N THR A 176 17.86 2.66 1.67
CA THR A 176 18.66 1.50 2.12
C THR A 176 18.19 0.88 3.42
N ASP A 177 17.39 1.61 4.20
CA ASP A 177 17.04 1.20 5.54
C ASP A 177 15.55 0.91 5.60
N ILE A 178 15.17 -0.28 6.07
CA ILE A 178 13.76 -0.60 6.30
C ILE A 178 13.48 -0.40 7.78
N TRP A 179 12.65 0.59 8.09
CA TRP A 179 12.17 0.83 9.45
C TRP A 179 10.87 0.07 9.68
N LEU A 180 10.73 -0.53 10.85
CA LEU A 180 9.61 -1.39 11.25
C LEU A 180 9.15 -1.03 12.66
N SER A 181 7.84 -0.92 12.86
CA SER A 181 7.19 -0.78 14.17
C SER A 181 6.21 -1.92 14.41
N THR A 182 6.13 -2.36 15.66
CA THR A 182 5.21 -3.41 16.14
C THR A 182 4.32 -2.87 17.25
N HIS A 183 3.11 -3.41 17.36
CA HIS A 183 2.09 -2.96 18.31
C HIS A 183 2.55 -2.96 19.78
N ASP A 184 3.22 -4.03 20.22
CA ASP A 184 3.39 -4.28 21.66
C ASP A 184 4.72 -3.79 22.24
N ASN A 185 5.78 -3.63 21.42
CA ASN A 185 7.12 -3.35 21.93
C ASN A 185 7.48 -1.85 21.99
N GLY A 186 6.68 -0.98 21.37
CA GLY A 186 6.83 0.49 21.48
C GLY A 186 8.13 1.08 20.89
N GLY A 187 8.75 0.39 19.92
CA GLY A 187 10.01 0.79 19.31
C GLY A 187 10.06 0.67 17.79
N ILE A 188 11.13 1.20 17.22
CA ILE A 188 11.45 1.12 15.79
C ILE A 188 12.72 0.31 15.62
N TYR A 189 12.62 -0.71 14.76
CA TYR A 189 13.72 -1.53 14.32
C TYR A 189 14.11 -1.15 12.90
N CYS A 190 15.41 -1.12 12.63
CA CYS A 190 15.94 -0.83 11.31
C CYS A 190 16.69 -2.03 10.78
N PHE A 191 16.31 -2.48 9.60
CA PHE A 191 17.08 -3.42 8.81
C PHE A 191 17.90 -2.67 7.76
N ASP A 192 19.22 -2.77 7.87
CA ASP A 192 20.17 -2.25 6.88
C ASP A 192 20.24 -3.25 5.72
N THR A 193 19.75 -2.86 4.53
CA THR A 193 19.73 -3.73 3.34
C THR A 193 21.10 -3.99 2.75
N VAL A 194 22.14 -3.23 3.13
CA VAL A 194 23.52 -3.44 2.68
C VAL A 194 24.24 -4.44 3.58
N ARG A 195 24.06 -4.30 4.90
CA ARG A 195 24.70 -5.17 5.91
C ARG A 195 23.91 -6.41 6.23
N HIS A 196 22.64 -6.47 5.79
CA HIS A 196 21.67 -7.48 6.17
C HIS A 196 21.63 -7.67 7.70
N ALA A 197 21.45 -6.58 8.44
CA ALA A 197 21.53 -6.60 9.89
C ALA A 197 20.45 -5.71 10.52
N TRP A 198 19.88 -6.19 11.63
CA TRP A 198 18.93 -5.43 12.42
C TRP A 198 19.62 -4.57 13.47
N SER A 199 19.05 -3.39 13.71
CA SER A 199 19.42 -2.49 14.80
C SER A 199 18.15 -1.85 15.37
N THR A 200 18.28 -1.26 16.57
CA THR A 200 17.18 -0.52 17.20
C THR A 200 17.40 0.96 16.99
N VAL A 201 16.46 1.63 16.34
CA VAL A 201 16.47 3.09 16.11
C VAL A 201 15.95 3.81 17.34
N ALA A 202 14.79 3.38 17.84
CA ALA A 202 14.11 3.98 18.97
C ALA A 202 13.39 2.91 19.80
N THR A 203 13.25 3.15 21.11
CA THR A 203 12.59 2.21 22.06
C THR A 203 11.39 2.82 22.77
N ARG A 204 11.03 4.07 22.44
CA ARG A 204 9.93 4.82 23.06
C ARG A 204 9.11 5.62 22.05
N TRP A 205 9.28 5.27 20.78
CA TRP A 205 8.65 5.94 19.67
C TRP A 205 8.40 4.89 18.59
N THR A 206 7.23 4.95 17.99
CA THR A 206 6.79 4.09 16.89
C THR A 206 6.45 4.96 15.69
N LEU A 207 6.52 4.37 14.51
CA LEU A 207 6.02 5.01 13.30
C LEU A 207 4.51 5.30 13.49
N PRO A 208 4.05 6.54 13.29
CA PRO A 208 2.66 6.91 13.54
C PRO A 208 1.76 6.59 12.34
N PHE A 209 2.01 5.45 11.70
CA PHE A 209 1.31 4.98 10.51
C PHE A 209 0.75 3.58 10.74
N VAL A 210 -0.11 3.15 9.82
CA VAL A 210 -0.63 1.79 9.69
C VAL A 210 -0.25 1.30 8.30
N GLY A 211 0.41 0.15 8.22
CA GLY A 211 0.96 -0.41 6.99
C GLY A 211 2.20 0.34 6.47
N LEU A 212 2.39 0.33 5.16
CA LEU A 212 3.52 0.99 4.49
C LEU A 212 3.36 2.51 4.50
N ALA A 213 4.41 3.23 4.92
CA ALA A 213 4.56 4.65 4.67
C ALA A 213 5.40 4.89 3.41
N GLU A 214 4.82 5.60 2.47
CA GLU A 214 5.35 5.86 1.13
C GLU A 214 6.16 7.16 1.11
N TYR A 215 7.38 7.11 0.57
CA TYR A 215 8.20 8.30 0.42
C TYR A 215 7.81 9.12 -0.81
N CYS A 216 7.49 10.40 -0.62
CA CYS A 216 7.21 11.32 -1.72
C CYS A 216 8.37 12.31 -1.90
N HIS A 217 9.14 12.09 -2.97
CA HIS A 217 10.30 12.92 -3.35
C HIS A 217 9.95 14.41 -3.52
N GLU A 218 8.79 14.72 -4.07
CA GLU A 218 8.38 16.11 -4.31
C GLU A 218 8.24 16.89 -3.00
N HIS A 219 7.77 16.21 -1.96
CA HIS A 219 7.57 16.80 -0.64
C HIS A 219 8.74 16.57 0.31
N GLY A 220 9.60 15.59 0.04
CA GLY A 220 10.68 15.19 0.94
C GLY A 220 10.16 14.61 2.26
N LEU A 221 8.99 13.97 2.22
CA LEU A 221 8.28 13.47 3.41
C LEU A 221 7.73 12.07 3.15
N TRP A 222 7.50 11.34 4.23
CA TRP A 222 6.78 10.07 4.22
C TRP A 222 5.30 10.31 4.44
N PHE A 223 4.49 9.66 3.62
CA PHE A 223 3.04 9.71 3.68
C PHE A 223 2.52 8.33 4.04
N GLY A 224 1.61 8.27 4.99
CA GLY A 224 0.99 7.01 5.42
C GLY A 224 -0.40 7.25 5.99
N LEU A 225 -1.14 6.17 6.18
CA LEU A 225 -2.42 6.23 6.88
C LEU A 225 -2.17 6.22 8.39
N SER A 226 -2.82 7.11 9.13
CA SER A 226 -2.72 7.16 10.59
C SER A 226 -4.09 7.24 11.24
N HIS A 227 -4.18 6.83 12.51
CA HIS A 227 -5.41 6.99 13.27
C HIS A 227 -5.72 8.46 13.51
N SER A 228 -6.93 8.87 13.12
CA SER A 228 -7.43 10.21 13.38
C SER A 228 -7.50 10.49 14.88
N THR A 229 -6.76 11.51 15.34
CA THR A 229 -6.79 11.97 16.73
C THR A 229 -8.09 12.67 17.12
N ARG A 230 -8.94 13.00 16.13
CA ARG A 230 -10.19 13.74 16.31
C ARG A 230 -11.41 12.86 16.55
N ASP A 231 -11.34 11.57 16.20
CA ASP A 231 -12.45 10.63 16.40
C ASP A 231 -12.02 9.46 17.30
N ARG A 232 -12.43 9.53 18.58
CA ARG A 232 -12.16 8.46 19.55
C ARG A 232 -13.12 7.26 19.41
N ARG A 233 -14.17 7.34 18.59
CA ARG A 233 -15.24 6.33 18.53
C ARG A 233 -15.28 5.55 17.22
N LYS A 234 -14.75 6.10 16.12
CA LYS A 234 -14.52 5.37 14.87
C LYS A 234 -13.00 5.35 14.61
N ARG A 235 -12.39 4.16 14.44
CA ARG A 235 -10.96 3.97 14.09
C ARG A 235 -10.72 4.43 12.64
N SER A 236 -10.88 5.72 12.42
CA SER A 236 -10.84 6.37 11.12
C SER A 236 -9.38 6.59 10.72
N LEU A 237 -8.98 6.07 9.56
CA LEU A 237 -7.64 6.22 9.02
C LEU A 237 -7.58 7.39 8.05
N VAL A 238 -6.69 8.36 8.31
CA VAL A 238 -6.51 9.55 7.48
C VAL A 238 -5.09 9.60 6.92
N LEU A 239 -4.93 10.19 5.73
CA LEU A 239 -3.61 10.49 5.19
C LEU A 239 -2.86 11.41 6.16
N SER A 240 -1.60 11.09 6.43
CA SER A 240 -0.72 11.91 7.26
C SER A 240 0.68 11.96 6.67
N ALA A 241 1.40 13.03 6.93
CA ALA A 241 2.78 13.23 6.51
C ALA A 241 3.71 13.40 7.71
N LEU A 242 4.90 12.81 7.63
CA LEU A 242 5.95 12.95 8.62
C LEU A 242 7.33 13.01 7.95
N ASP A 243 8.22 13.82 8.52
CA ASP A 243 9.65 13.76 8.20
C ASP A 243 10.31 12.67 9.07
N LEU A 244 10.71 11.57 8.46
CA LEU A 244 11.37 10.45 9.16
C LEU A 244 12.90 10.55 9.14
N ASP A 245 13.48 11.42 8.31
CA ASP A 245 14.92 11.59 8.13
C ASP A 245 15.42 12.91 8.78
N GLY A 246 14.48 13.75 9.25
CA GLY A 246 14.74 14.94 10.05
C GLY A 246 15.19 14.61 11.49
N GLY A 247 16.22 15.32 11.96
CA GLY A 247 16.80 15.12 13.31
C GLY A 247 16.06 15.80 14.47
N GLU A 248 14.96 16.54 14.23
CA GLU A 248 14.13 17.16 15.27
C GLU A 248 12.81 16.39 15.45
N LEU A 249 12.17 16.54 16.63
CA LEU A 249 10.89 15.88 16.95
C LEU A 249 9.84 16.16 15.85
N PRO A 250 9.52 15.18 14.99
CA PRO A 250 8.84 15.48 13.75
C PRO A 250 7.34 15.69 14.01
N LEU A 251 6.80 16.78 13.46
CA LEU A 251 5.38 17.10 13.59
C LEU A 251 4.57 16.27 12.58
N LEU A 252 3.82 15.28 13.09
CA LEU A 252 2.86 14.54 12.28
C LEU A 252 1.76 15.49 11.77
N ARG A 253 1.67 15.63 10.45
CA ARG A 253 0.64 16.43 9.80
C ARG A 253 -0.46 15.53 9.25
N SER A 254 -1.59 15.46 9.93
CA SER A 254 -2.77 14.73 9.46
C SER A 254 -3.68 15.60 8.60
N PHE A 255 -4.18 15.03 7.50
CA PHE A 255 -5.12 15.66 6.61
C PHE A 255 -6.58 15.30 6.97
N PRO A 256 -7.57 16.10 6.53
CA PRO A 256 -8.98 15.72 6.66
C PRO A 256 -9.25 14.38 5.96
N MET A 257 -10.27 13.66 6.45
CA MET A 257 -10.75 12.45 5.80
C MET A 257 -11.26 12.79 4.38
N GLU A 258 -10.79 12.05 3.37
CA GLU A 258 -11.12 12.29 1.96
C GLU A 258 -12.45 11.65 1.53
N PHE A 259 -12.94 10.69 2.32
CA PHE A 259 -14.17 9.96 2.05
C PHE A 259 -14.94 9.63 3.33
N THR A 260 -16.23 9.95 3.35
CA THR A 260 -17.14 9.52 4.43
C THR A 260 -17.94 8.32 3.93
N PRO A 261 -17.66 7.09 4.40
CA PRO A 261 -18.42 5.93 3.99
C PRO A 261 -19.88 6.04 4.45
N PRO A 262 -20.84 5.51 3.67
CA PRO A 262 -22.21 5.27 4.14
C PRO A 262 -22.21 4.49 5.46
N ASP A 263 -23.13 4.82 6.38
CA ASP A 263 -23.19 4.21 7.71
C ASP A 263 -23.41 2.68 7.69
N ALA A 264 -23.93 2.13 6.59
CA ALA A 264 -24.16 0.69 6.41
C ALA A 264 -22.90 -0.11 6.00
N LEU A 265 -21.75 0.55 5.86
CA LEU A 265 -20.49 -0.06 5.41
C LEU A 265 -19.45 -0.07 6.53
N ASN A 266 -18.92 -1.26 6.80
CA ASN A 266 -17.83 -1.48 7.74
C ASN A 266 -16.49 -1.53 7.02
N LEU A 267 -15.53 -0.71 7.46
CA LEU A 267 -14.17 -0.71 6.92
C LEU A 267 -13.47 -2.04 7.26
N VAL A 268 -12.93 -2.71 6.24
CA VAL A 268 -12.17 -3.97 6.35
C VAL A 268 -10.67 -3.67 6.36
N SER A 269 -10.18 -2.94 5.36
CA SER A 269 -8.78 -2.52 5.25
C SER A 269 -8.65 -1.18 4.52
N SER A 270 -7.46 -0.60 4.58
CA SER A 270 -7.12 0.60 3.81
C SER A 270 -5.66 0.57 3.41
N ASP A 271 -5.39 0.93 2.17
CA ASP A 271 -4.06 0.93 1.57
C ASP A 271 -3.78 2.30 0.96
N LEU A 272 -2.52 2.72 1.01
CA LEU A 272 -2.03 3.94 0.38
C LEU A 272 -1.07 3.56 -0.74
N VAL A 273 -1.31 4.10 -1.93
CA VAL A 273 -0.41 3.94 -3.07
C VAL A 273 0.12 5.29 -3.50
N ASN A 274 1.44 5.42 -3.55
CA ASN A 274 2.10 6.60 -4.11
C ASN A 274 2.13 6.52 -5.65
N LEU A 275 1.59 7.56 -6.30
CA LEU A 275 1.53 7.66 -7.75
C LEU A 275 2.66 8.54 -8.33
N GLY A 276 3.46 9.17 -7.46
CA GLY A 276 4.46 10.17 -7.80
C GLY A 276 3.87 11.57 -7.97
N SER A 277 4.73 12.59 -8.05
CA SER A 277 4.31 13.98 -8.24
C SER A 277 3.37 14.51 -7.15
N GLY A 278 3.53 14.05 -5.90
CA GLY A 278 2.63 14.41 -4.79
C GLY A 278 1.21 13.85 -4.91
N LYS A 279 0.97 12.91 -5.82
CA LYS A 279 -0.33 12.26 -6.04
C LYS A 279 -0.35 10.88 -5.40
N PHE A 280 -1.50 10.53 -4.84
CA PHE A 280 -1.71 9.26 -4.17
C PHE A 280 -3.09 8.68 -4.51
N CYS A 281 -3.20 7.36 -4.45
CA CYS A 281 -4.47 6.66 -4.38
C CYS A 281 -4.66 6.14 -2.95
N ILE A 282 -5.80 6.47 -2.33
CA ILE A 282 -6.23 5.82 -1.10
C ILE A 282 -7.29 4.80 -1.47
N ALA A 283 -6.98 3.53 -1.24
CA ALA A 283 -7.88 2.41 -1.44
C ALA A 283 -8.50 2.01 -0.10
N ARG A 284 -9.82 1.89 -0.06
CA ARG A 284 -10.54 1.41 1.13
C ARG A 284 -11.48 0.29 0.77
N PHE A 285 -11.46 -0.76 1.57
CA PHE A 285 -12.34 -1.92 1.41
C PHE A 285 -13.40 -1.92 2.48
N PHE A 286 -14.64 -2.14 2.06
CA PHE A 286 -15.80 -2.13 2.93
C PHE A 286 -16.61 -3.39 2.75
N ARG A 287 -17.22 -3.85 3.82
CA ARG A 287 -18.24 -4.89 3.79
C ARG A 287 -19.56 -4.40 4.36
N THR A 288 -20.67 -4.92 3.88
CA THR A 288 -21.98 -4.69 4.48
C THR A 288 -22.15 -5.50 5.77
N ASP A 289 -23.08 -5.11 6.64
CA ASP A 289 -23.45 -5.93 7.80
C ASP A 289 -24.05 -7.29 7.38
N GLU A 290 -23.78 -8.34 8.17
CA GLU A 290 -24.22 -9.71 7.94
C GLU A 290 -25.76 -9.89 7.94
N ASP A 291 -26.50 -8.92 8.49
CA ASP A 291 -27.98 -8.96 8.62
C ASP A 291 -28.73 -8.80 7.28
N HIS A 292 -28.02 -8.62 6.17
CA HIS A 292 -28.65 -8.52 4.84
C HIS A 292 -29.04 -9.91 4.29
N ARG A 293 -30.32 -10.04 3.90
CA ARG A 293 -30.91 -11.27 3.34
C ARG A 293 -30.23 -11.79 2.06
N ASP A 294 -29.39 -10.98 1.43
CA ASP A 294 -28.72 -11.26 0.15
C ASP A 294 -27.24 -11.70 0.33
N GLY A 295 -26.77 -11.85 1.56
CA GLY A 295 -25.38 -12.21 1.89
C GLY A 295 -24.48 -10.98 2.11
N GLU A 296 -23.25 -11.20 2.60
CA GLU A 296 -22.25 -10.13 2.73
C GLU A 296 -21.85 -9.61 1.36
N GLU A 297 -21.74 -8.28 1.17
CA GLU A 297 -21.19 -7.68 -0.04
C GLU A 297 -19.89 -6.92 0.27
N LEU A 298 -18.89 -7.06 -0.59
CA LEU A 298 -17.61 -6.36 -0.47
C LEU A 298 -17.52 -5.22 -1.50
N PHE A 299 -16.95 -4.10 -1.11
CA PHE A 299 -16.78 -2.92 -1.95
C PHE A 299 -15.36 -2.36 -1.84
N ALA A 300 -14.81 -1.91 -2.95
CA ALA A 300 -13.58 -1.11 -2.98
C ALA A 300 -13.91 0.34 -3.34
N VAL A 301 -13.39 1.30 -2.58
CA VAL A 301 -13.43 2.72 -2.92
C VAL A 301 -12.02 3.19 -3.19
N LEU A 302 -11.77 3.64 -4.41
CA LEU A 302 -10.49 4.24 -4.81
C LEU A 302 -10.67 5.74 -4.89
N THR A 303 -9.89 6.48 -4.10
CA THR A 303 -9.92 7.95 -4.08
C THR A 303 -8.57 8.52 -4.49
N ALA A 304 -8.59 9.39 -5.50
CA ALA A 304 -7.40 10.14 -5.88
C ALA A 304 -7.24 11.38 -5.00
N VAL A 305 -6.03 11.58 -4.48
CA VAL A 305 -5.66 12.75 -3.69
C VAL A 305 -4.35 13.32 -4.19
N GLU A 306 -4.22 14.64 -4.11
CA GLU A 306 -3.01 15.38 -4.49
C GLU A 306 -2.61 16.28 -3.32
N VAL A 307 -1.35 16.19 -2.90
CA VAL A 307 -0.80 17.03 -1.83
C VAL A 307 0.06 18.11 -2.46
N GLU A 308 -0.13 19.35 -2.04
CA GLU A 308 0.59 20.52 -2.55
C GLU A 308 1.17 21.34 -1.40
N ARG A 309 2.29 22.03 -1.66
CA ARG A 309 2.76 23.09 -0.78
C ARG A 309 1.96 24.36 -1.04
N CYS A 310 1.52 25.02 0.02
CA CYS A 310 1.02 26.38 -0.02
C CYS A 310 2.23 27.30 0.08
N ASP A 311 2.32 28.27 -0.84
CA ASP A 311 3.18 29.42 -0.65
C ASP A 311 2.52 30.29 0.43
N ASP A 312 3.28 30.65 1.46
CA ASP A 312 2.82 31.65 2.43
C ASP A 312 2.72 32.98 1.67
N ASP A 313 1.52 33.56 1.59
CA ASP A 313 1.31 34.87 0.96
C ASP A 313 2.34 35.87 1.54
N GLU A 314 3.07 36.57 0.65
CA GLU A 314 4.18 37.52 0.96
C GLU A 314 3.80 38.75 1.82
N ASP A 315 2.66 38.74 2.52
CA ASP A 315 2.11 39.92 3.20
C ASP A 315 2.26 39.96 4.74
N ASP A 316 2.95 39.00 5.37
CA ASP A 316 3.29 39.13 6.80
C ASP A 316 4.79 39.32 7.02
N ALA A 317 5.21 40.58 6.99
CA ALA A 317 6.52 41.03 7.42
C ALA A 317 6.67 40.79 8.94
N GLY A 318 7.02 39.55 9.34
CA GLY A 318 6.92 39.20 10.75
C GLY A 318 7.49 37.86 11.20
N GLY A 319 8.61 37.40 10.66
CA GLY A 319 9.56 36.52 11.38
C GLY A 319 9.05 35.15 11.84
N GLY A 320 9.37 34.11 11.07
CA GLY A 320 9.40 32.73 11.53
C GLY A 320 9.55 31.79 10.35
N ALA A 321 10.70 31.13 10.23
CA ALA A 321 10.90 30.04 9.29
C ALA A 321 10.02 28.85 9.67
N ASN A 322 8.74 28.89 9.34
CA ASN A 322 7.84 27.75 9.40
C ASN A 322 7.52 27.37 7.96
N GLY A 323 8.01 26.21 7.54
CA GLY A 323 7.88 25.71 6.17
C GLY A 323 6.42 25.73 5.69
N GLY A 324 6.24 26.22 4.46
CA GLY A 324 4.96 26.39 3.78
C GLY A 324 4.01 25.22 4.02
N GLY A 325 2.76 25.54 4.36
CA GLY A 325 1.78 24.54 4.75
C GLY A 325 1.49 23.53 3.64
N LEU A 326 1.41 22.23 3.95
CA LEU A 326 0.85 21.24 3.01
C LEU A 326 -0.67 21.30 3.02
N ARG A 327 -1.29 21.27 1.84
CA ARG A 327 -2.73 21.06 1.64
C ARG A 327 -2.99 19.77 0.88
N MET A 328 -4.08 19.10 1.21
CA MET A 328 -4.58 17.94 0.47
C MET A 328 -5.78 18.35 -0.38
N LEU A 329 -5.75 18.02 -1.67
CA LEU A 329 -6.82 18.16 -2.63
C LEU A 329 -7.42 16.79 -2.91
N LYS A 330 -8.71 16.61 -2.57
CA LYS A 330 -9.48 15.44 -2.99
C LYS A 330 -9.90 15.62 -4.45
N HIS A 331 -9.65 14.62 -5.28
CA HIS A 331 -10.14 14.54 -6.64
C HIS A 331 -11.35 13.58 -6.71
N ARG A 332 -11.46 12.76 -7.76
CA ARG A 332 -12.56 11.80 -7.92
C ARG A 332 -12.42 10.60 -6.98
N SER A 333 -13.55 10.06 -6.54
CA SER A 333 -13.67 8.77 -5.88
C SER A 333 -14.60 7.88 -6.70
N GLU A 334 -14.23 6.62 -6.92
CA GLU A 334 -15.11 5.62 -7.54
C GLU A 334 -15.25 4.42 -6.60
N MET A 335 -16.46 3.88 -6.52
CA MET A 335 -16.81 2.69 -5.73
C MET A 335 -17.08 1.52 -6.67
N TYR A 336 -16.47 0.38 -6.36
CA TYR A 336 -16.63 -0.86 -7.11
C TYR A 336 -17.25 -1.90 -6.20
N LYS A 337 -18.29 -2.55 -6.69
CA LYS A 337 -18.81 -3.76 -6.05
C LYS A 337 -17.89 -4.92 -6.39
N LEU A 338 -17.37 -5.57 -5.36
CA LEU A 338 -16.60 -6.78 -5.45
C LEU A 338 -17.52 -7.98 -5.18
N THR A 339 -17.12 -9.14 -5.63
CA THR A 339 -17.76 -10.39 -5.27
C THR A 339 -17.36 -10.79 -3.84
N SER A 340 -18.33 -11.26 -3.07
CA SER A 340 -18.16 -11.58 -1.64
C SER A 340 -17.19 -12.74 -1.39
N GLU A 341 -16.65 -12.83 -0.18
CA GLU A 341 -15.71 -13.86 0.31
C GLU A 341 -14.28 -13.84 -0.30
N MET A 342 -13.94 -12.85 -1.13
CA MET A 342 -12.67 -12.82 -1.87
C MET A 342 -11.48 -12.25 -1.09
N MET A 343 -10.32 -12.91 -1.21
CA MET A 343 -9.03 -12.27 -0.94
C MET A 343 -8.71 -11.25 -2.02
N TYR A 344 -8.07 -10.16 -1.63
CA TYR A 344 -7.71 -9.07 -2.53
C TYR A 344 -6.36 -8.46 -2.15
N TRP A 345 -5.71 -7.86 -3.15
CA TRP A 345 -4.49 -7.09 -2.99
C TRP A 345 -4.62 -5.78 -3.76
N VAL A 346 -4.21 -4.69 -3.12
CA VAL A 346 -3.95 -3.41 -3.79
C VAL A 346 -2.45 -3.27 -3.88
N LEU A 347 -1.95 -3.45 -5.10
CA LEU A 347 -0.54 -3.35 -5.41
C LEU A 347 -0.31 -2.06 -6.13
#